data_AF-A0A2V7IA52-F1
#
_entry.id   AF-A0A2V7IA52-F1
#
_cell.length_a   1.000
_cell.length_b   1.000
_cell.length_c   1.000
_cell.angle_alpha   90.00
_cell.angle_beta   90.00
_cell.angle_gamma   90.00
#
_symmetry.space_group_name_H-M   'P 1'
#
loop_
_entity.id
_entity.type
_entity.pdbx_description
1 polymer ?
#
loop_
_entity_poly.entity_id
_entity_poly.type
_entity_poly.pdbx_seq_one_letter_code
_entity_poly.pdbx_strand_id
1 'polypeptide(L)'
;MGPPAAPPHRGGGHHSARGPAITALAALWVRRWRVARGAAVTQVSLILWGWALSQYPDILPPDLSIASAAAPAATLRLVLGALALGGLVLLPSLFYLFRVFKGSVRLT
;
A
#
# COMPACT_ATOMS: atom_id res chain seq x y z
N MET A 1 -5.42 -54.07 16.17
CA MET A 1 -6.05 -52.84 16.71
C MET A 1 -5.25 -51.68 16.14
N GLY A 2 -5.64 -51.18 14.96
CA GLY A 2 -4.82 -50.25 14.17
C GLY A 2 -5.00 -48.80 14.59
N PRO A 3 -3.96 -47.94 14.46
CA PRO A 3 -4.07 -46.51 14.76
C PRO A 3 -5.13 -45.81 13.90
N PRO A 4 -5.85 -44.81 14.43
CA PRO A 4 -6.88 -44.08 13.69
C PRO A 4 -6.28 -43.30 12.51
N ALA A 5 -6.90 -43.43 11.34
CA ALA A 5 -6.51 -42.74 10.12
C ALA A 5 -6.66 -41.22 10.27
N ALA A 6 -5.58 -40.48 10.00
CA ALA A 6 -5.61 -39.02 9.92
C ALA A 6 -6.40 -38.57 8.68
N PRO A 7 -7.32 -37.59 8.78
CA PRO A 7 -8.06 -37.10 7.63
C PRO A 7 -7.14 -36.32 6.66
N PRO A 8 -7.32 -36.47 5.34
CA PRO A 8 -6.49 -35.78 4.35
C PRO A 8 -6.77 -34.26 4.33
N HIS A 9 -5.73 -33.48 4.61
CA HIS A 9 -5.73 -32.04 4.40
C HIS A 9 -5.38 -31.72 2.94
N ARG A 10 -6.32 -31.16 2.18
CA ARG A 10 -6.12 -30.06 1.18
C ARG A 10 -7.20 -30.03 0.11
N GLY A 11 -7.60 -28.81 -0.22
CA GLY A 11 -8.30 -28.48 -1.46
C GLY A 11 -8.77 -27.04 -1.51
N GLY A 12 -7.89 -26.08 -1.15
CA GLY A 12 -8.19 -24.65 -1.21
C GLY A 12 -8.53 -24.24 -2.64
N GLY A 13 -9.66 -23.56 -2.80
CA GLY A 13 -10.18 -23.12 -4.09
C GLY A 13 -9.19 -22.23 -4.83
N HIS A 14 -8.72 -22.71 -5.98
CA HIS A 14 -7.98 -21.91 -6.95
C HIS A 14 -8.95 -20.94 -7.64
N HIS A 15 -9.23 -19.80 -7.00
CA HIS A 15 -10.08 -18.76 -7.54
C HIS A 15 -9.27 -17.84 -8.47
N SER A 16 -9.30 -18.17 -9.76
CA SER A 16 -9.38 -17.25 -10.91
C SER A 16 -8.70 -15.87 -10.79
N ALA A 17 -7.37 -15.83 -10.74
CA ALA A 17 -6.60 -14.56 -10.86
C ALA A 17 -6.35 -14.15 -12.33
N ARG A 18 -7.37 -14.14 -13.19
CA ARG A 18 -7.24 -13.69 -14.61
C ARG A 18 -7.52 -12.19 -14.81
N GLY A 19 -8.11 -11.52 -13.83
CA GLY A 19 -8.50 -10.10 -13.93
C GLY A 19 -7.39 -9.03 -13.96
N PRO A 20 -6.24 -9.16 -13.24
CA PRO A 20 -5.38 -8.01 -12.99
C PRO A 20 -4.41 -7.63 -14.13
N ALA A 21 -4.26 -8.47 -15.15
CA ALA A 21 -3.32 -8.21 -16.26
C ALA A 21 -3.79 -7.08 -17.20
N ILE A 22 -5.12 -6.90 -17.34
CA ILE A 22 -5.72 -6.00 -18.33
C ILE A 22 -5.65 -4.54 -17.86
N THR A 23 -5.77 -4.29 -16.56
CA THR A 23 -5.62 -2.96 -15.95
C THR A 23 -4.18 -2.44 -15.97
N ALA A 24 -3.18 -3.33 -15.92
CA ALA A 24 -1.77 -2.96 -15.96
C ALA A 24 -1.33 -2.43 -17.34
N LEU A 25 -1.89 -2.96 -18.43
CA LEU A 25 -1.58 -2.54 -19.81
C LEU A 25 -2.20 -1.19 -20.19
N ALA A 26 -3.39 -0.86 -19.68
CA ALA A 26 -4.09 0.38 -20.01
C ALA A 26 -3.43 1.64 -19.41
N ALA A 27 -2.74 1.51 -18.27
CA ALA A 27 -2.17 2.64 -17.56
C ALA A 27 -0.86 3.20 -18.19
N LEU A 28 -0.17 2.43 -19.03
CA LEU A 28 1.17 2.76 -19.54
C LEU A 28 1.17 3.83 -20.66
N TRP A 29 0.01 4.23 -21.22
CA TRP A 29 -0.07 4.76 -22.59
C TRP A 29 -0.18 6.29 -22.80
N VAL A 30 -0.15 7.17 -21.78
CA VAL A 30 -0.45 8.60 -22.01
C VAL A 30 0.75 9.54 -21.83
N ARG A 31 1.42 9.76 -22.96
CA ARG A 31 2.57 10.63 -23.28
C ARG A 31 2.32 12.13 -22.99
N ARG A 32 2.33 12.52 -21.72
CA ARG A 32 2.42 13.92 -21.21
C ARG A 32 3.16 13.95 -19.87
N TRP A 33 4.38 14.48 -19.78
CA TRP A 33 5.26 14.34 -18.58
C TRP A 33 4.64 14.68 -17.21
N ARG A 34 3.77 15.71 -17.12
CA ARG A 34 3.07 16.05 -15.87
C ARG A 34 1.94 15.07 -15.54
N VAL A 35 1.20 14.64 -16.56
CA VAL A 35 0.11 13.66 -16.44
C VAL A 35 0.68 12.27 -16.18
N ALA A 36 1.77 11.89 -16.85
CA ALA A 36 2.50 10.65 -16.66
C ALA A 36 3.05 10.52 -15.23
N ARG A 37 3.59 11.61 -14.65
CA ARG A 37 3.99 11.60 -13.23
C ARG A 37 2.80 11.41 -12.29
N GLY A 38 1.69 12.10 -12.54
CA GLY A 38 0.47 11.90 -11.75
C GLY A 38 -0.06 10.47 -11.86
N ALA A 39 -0.13 9.93 -13.07
CA ALA A 39 -0.56 8.57 -13.34
C ALA A 39 0.35 7.53 -12.66
N ALA A 40 1.67 7.73 -12.68
CA ALA A 40 2.61 6.85 -11.99
C ALA A 40 2.40 6.86 -10.47
N VAL A 41 2.23 8.03 -9.85
CA VAL A 41 1.91 8.15 -8.41
C VAL A 41 0.61 7.43 -8.08
N THR A 42 -0.44 7.66 -8.88
CA THR A 42 -1.74 7.02 -8.68
C THR A 42 -1.66 5.50 -8.85
N GLN A 43 -0.97 5.01 -9.89
CA GLN A 43 -0.80 3.58 -10.14
C GLN A 43 -0.04 2.88 -9.02
N VAL A 44 1.08 3.46 -8.57
CA VAL A 44 1.84 2.90 -7.43
C VAL A 44 0.98 2.89 -6.17
N SER A 45 0.24 3.97 -5.92
CA SER A 45 -0.68 4.05 -4.77
C SER A 45 -1.76 2.97 -4.85
N LEU A 46 -2.36 2.74 -6.01
CA LEU A 46 -3.35 1.68 -6.25
C LEU A 46 -2.79 0.29 -6.01
N ILE A 47 -1.56 0.02 -6.47
CA ILE A 47 -0.90 -1.27 -6.24
C ILE A 47 -0.67 -1.49 -4.75
N LEU A 48 -0.14 -0.48 -4.04
CA LEU A 48 0.09 -0.56 -2.60
C LEU A 48 -1.23 -0.76 -1.83
N TRP A 49 -2.30 -0.05 -2.20
CA TRP A 49 -3.62 -0.22 -1.60
C TRP A 49 -4.22 -1.59 -1.88
N GLY A 50 -4.14 -2.08 -3.11
CA GLY A 50 -4.61 -3.41 -3.49
C GLY A 50 -3.87 -4.51 -2.74
N TRP A 51 -2.56 -4.36 -2.57
CA TRP A 51 -1.74 -5.26 -1.76
C TRP A 51 -2.15 -5.23 -0.27
N ALA A 52 -2.24 -4.05 0.33
CA ALA A 52 -2.60 -3.90 1.74
C ALA A 52 -4.01 -4.43 2.06
N LEU A 53 -4.98 -4.16 1.19
CA LEU A 53 -6.35 -4.69 1.32
C LEU A 53 -6.40 -6.23 1.17
N SER A 54 -5.51 -6.82 0.37
CA SER A 54 -5.46 -8.28 0.22
C SER A 54 -4.97 -9.00 1.48
N GLN A 55 -4.30 -8.30 2.39
CA GLN A 55 -3.86 -8.82 3.68
C GLN A 55 -4.87 -8.57 4.81
N TYR A 56 -5.99 -7.91 4.54
CA TYR A 56 -7.05 -7.75 5.54
C TYR A 56 -7.88 -9.05 5.62
N PRO A 57 -8.11 -9.66 6.80
CA PRO A 57 -7.94 -9.13 8.17
C PRO A 57 -6.63 -9.54 8.88
N ASP A 58 -5.82 -10.41 8.29
CA ASP A 58 -4.65 -11.05 8.94
C ASP A 58 -3.32 -10.54 8.37
N ILE A 59 -2.52 -9.89 9.22
CA ILE A 59 -1.18 -9.42 8.83
C ILE A 59 -0.24 -10.62 8.64
N LEU A 60 -0.34 -11.63 9.52
CA LEU A 60 0.45 -12.86 9.44
C LEU A 60 -0.34 -14.06 10.00
N PRO A 61 -0.95 -14.90 9.13
CA PRO A 61 -1.67 -16.10 9.57
C PRO A 61 -0.71 -17.15 10.18
N PRO A 62 -1.11 -17.93 11.21
CA PRO A 62 -2.41 -17.94 11.89
C PRO A 62 -2.50 -17.08 13.18
N ASP A 63 -1.40 -16.47 13.64
CA ASP A 63 -1.32 -15.94 15.02
C ASP A 63 -1.44 -14.40 15.14
N LEU A 64 -1.35 -13.64 14.04
CA LEU A 64 -1.41 -12.17 14.05
C LEU A 64 -2.52 -11.60 13.16
N SER A 65 -3.64 -11.29 13.81
CA SER A 65 -4.70 -10.43 13.26
C SER A 65 -4.42 -8.96 13.57
N ILE A 66 -4.96 -8.03 12.76
CA ILE A 66 -4.82 -6.58 13.02
C ILE A 66 -5.34 -6.19 14.41
N ALA A 67 -6.42 -6.85 14.87
CA ALA A 67 -7.04 -6.57 16.16
C ALA A 67 -6.20 -7.07 17.35
N SER A 68 -5.57 -8.25 17.22
CA SER A 68 -4.70 -8.80 18.27
C SER A 68 -3.33 -8.11 18.32
N ALA A 69 -2.85 -7.61 17.18
CA ALA A 69 -1.60 -6.86 17.08
C ALA A 69 -1.74 -5.37 17.46
N ALA A 70 -2.95 -4.88 17.71
CA ALA A 70 -3.20 -3.48 18.02
C ALA A 70 -2.57 -3.08 19.36
N ALA A 71 -1.75 -2.03 19.34
CA ALA A 71 -1.22 -1.41 20.55
C ALA A 71 -2.36 -0.79 21.41
N PRO A 72 -2.12 -0.53 22.72
CA PRO A 72 -3.09 0.15 23.57
C PRO A 72 -3.62 1.44 22.93
N ALA A 73 -4.93 1.70 23.06
CA ALA A 73 -5.60 2.79 22.36
C ALA A 73 -4.98 4.18 22.62
N ALA A 74 -4.39 4.39 23.81
CA ALA A 74 -3.67 5.63 24.13
C ALA A 74 -2.43 5.82 23.24
N THR A 75 -1.59 4.79 23.11
CA THR A 75 -0.40 4.82 22.24
C THR A 75 -0.80 5.01 20.78
N LEU A 76 -1.84 4.33 20.31
CA LEU A 76 -2.31 4.46 18.93
C LEU A 76 -2.75 5.89 18.61
N ARG A 77 -3.49 6.55 19.52
CA ARG A 77 -3.91 7.95 19.39
C ARG A 77 -2.71 8.91 19.35
N LEU A 78 -1.71 8.69 20.20
CA LEU A 78 -0.49 9.51 20.24
C LEU A 78 0.31 9.38 18.94
N VAL A 79 0.52 8.16 18.46
CA VAL A 79 1.24 7.90 17.20
C VAL A 79 0.48 8.50 16.02
N LEU A 80 -0.85 8.39 15.99
CA LEU A 80 -1.67 8.97 14.94
C LEU A 80 -1.58 10.51 14.94
N GLY A 81 -1.61 11.13 16.12
CA GLY A 81 -1.40 12.57 16.28
C GLY A 81 0.00 13.01 15.84
N ALA A 82 1.04 12.28 16.25
CA ALA A 82 2.42 12.54 15.85
C ALA A 82 2.61 12.40 14.33
N LEU A 83 1.99 11.39 13.70
CA LEU A 83 2.02 11.20 12.26
C LEU A 83 1.30 12.33 11.52
N ALA A 84 0.15 12.78 12.01
CA ALA A 84 -0.59 13.89 11.43
C ALA A 84 0.20 15.20 11.52
N LEU A 85 0.74 15.53 12.70
CA LEU A 85 1.58 16.71 12.90
C LEU A 85 2.86 16.64 12.07
N GLY A 86 3.53 15.49 12.07
CA GLY A 86 4.71 15.23 11.24
C GLY A 86 4.42 15.41 9.76
N GLY A 87 3.30 14.86 9.26
CA GLY A 87 2.84 15.06 7.89
C GLY A 87 2.54 16.52 7.56
N LEU A 88 1.91 17.25 8.49
CA LEU A 88 1.59 18.67 8.33
C LEU A 88 2.85 19.55 8.23
N VAL A 89 3.96 19.14 8.85
CA VAL A 89 5.26 19.84 8.74
C VAL A 89 6.06 19.35 7.53
N LEU A 90 6.06 18.04 7.28
CA LEU A 90 6.88 17.39 6.26
C LEU A 90 6.39 17.71 4.83
N LEU A 91 5.08 17.65 4.59
CA LEU A 91 4.49 17.94 3.27
C LEU A 91 4.78 19.36 2.76
N PRO A 92 4.58 20.45 3.53
CA PRO A 92 4.90 21.79 3.06
C PRO A 92 6.40 21.99 2.88
N SER A 93 7.24 21.36 3.72
CA SER A 93 8.70 21.42 3.56
C SER A 93 9.16 20.79 2.25
N LEU A 94 8.68 19.57 1.93
CA LEU A 94 8.94 18.91 0.64
C LEU A 94 8.43 19.73 -0.53
N PHE A 95 7.22 20.30 -0.43
CA PHE A 95 6.67 21.16 -1.46
C PHE A 95 7.55 22.40 -1.69
N TYR A 96 7.96 23.08 -0.62
CA TYR A 96 8.84 24.24 -0.70
C TYR A 96 10.19 23.88 -1.31
N LEU A 97 10.78 22.76 -0.90
CA LEU A 97 12.04 22.24 -1.43
C LEU A 97 11.93 21.98 -2.95
N PHE A 98 10.90 21.26 -3.39
CA PHE A 98 10.69 21.03 -4.82
C PHE A 98 10.41 22.31 -5.60
N ARG A 99 9.72 23.29 -4.99
CA ARG A 99 9.45 24.59 -5.62
C ARG A 99 10.74 25.38 -5.85
N VAL A 100 11.62 25.43 -4.85
CA VAL A 100 12.89 26.15 -4.93
C VAL A 100 13.81 25.50 -5.96
N PHE A 101 14.12 24.20 -5.82
CA PHE A 101 15.09 23.55 -6.71
C PHE A 101 14.62 23.43 -8.16
N LYS A 102 13.31 23.27 -8.40
CA LYS A 102 12.78 23.19 -9.77
C LYS A 102 12.66 24.56 -10.44
N GLY A 103 12.62 25.65 -9.67
CA GLY A 103 12.56 27.02 -10.19
C GLY A 103 13.91 27.61 -10.62
N SER A 104 15.02 27.03 -10.15
CA SER A 104 16.36 27.62 -10.28
C SER A 104 17.19 27.16 -11.49
N VAL A 105 16.62 26.40 -12.43
CA VAL A 105 17.29 26.11 -13.71
C VAL A 105 17.13 27.32 -14.63
N ARG A 106 17.87 28.38 -14.34
CA ARG A 106 18.14 29.47 -15.28
C ARG A 106 19.61 29.33 -15.68
N LEU A 107 19.84 28.59 -16.76
CA LEU A 107 21.15 28.52 -17.42
C LEU A 107 21.51 29.94 -17.83
N THR A 108 22.62 30.44 -17.29
CA THR A 108 23.32 31.64 -17.79
C THR A 108 24.55 31.14 -18.54
#